data_AF-A0A9P3E5I9-F1
#
_entry.id   AF-A0A9P3E5I9-F1
#
_cell.length_a   1.000
_cell.length_b   1.000
_cell.length_c   1.000
_cell.angle_alpha   90.00
_cell.angle_beta   90.00
_cell.angle_gamma   90.00
#
_symmetry.space_group_name_H-M   'P 1'
#
loop_
_entity.id
_entity.type
_entity.pdbx_description
1 polymer ?
#
loop_
_entity_poly.entity_id
_entity_poly.type
_entity_poly.pdbx_seq_one_letter_code
_entity_poly.pdbx_strand_id
1 'polypeptide(L)'
;MAHTSVPLPHPRHSILPTMRRTSCACTKTEIRCKSAHDHLTLLFARIHLAWGHRRGGNPPAEVLRNVERIFWRLRREGHELFHVVAMEHPLEGTKRTEISVLLLVPCHDEPTGHRWLAEVLVHQYSQGPKSGMVESVAVRYAADWQDWEVMMDHEYLEEVGKQWVRVHLEDGVWPTGEQVVRGVWGQVTLLLGDGFDGSKREFEKTVSRAVKEINARSEIVSYFEVAKRYRRSGAKVIPTITVLLQSTDDNGVAVIVIDPMGPRSRIKPMAVRYDGEWPIAHQYRKQFPPPELKELEPFVMNEE
;
A
#
# COMPACT_ATOMS: atom_id res chain seq x y z
N MET A 1 -17.40 51.72 -22.39
CA MET A 1 -16.86 51.24 -21.09
C MET A 1 -16.23 49.89 -21.35
N ALA A 2 -14.89 49.84 -21.40
CA ALA A 2 -14.14 48.66 -21.78
C ALA A 2 -13.98 47.73 -20.56
N HIS A 3 -14.44 46.48 -20.69
CA HIS A 3 -14.18 45.43 -19.71
C HIS A 3 -12.71 45.00 -19.83
N THR A 4 -11.86 45.53 -18.96
CA THR A 4 -10.55 44.94 -18.68
C THR A 4 -10.74 43.64 -17.93
N SER A 5 -10.58 42.52 -18.62
CA SER A 5 -10.41 41.21 -18.01
C SER A 5 -9.10 41.19 -17.22
N VAL A 6 -9.20 41.08 -15.90
CA VAL A 6 -8.05 40.78 -15.05
C VAL A 6 -7.66 39.32 -15.32
N PRO A 7 -6.42 39.03 -15.77
CA PRO A 7 -5.99 37.66 -15.92
C PRO A 7 -5.92 37.03 -14.52
N LEU A 8 -6.69 35.96 -14.31
CA LEU A 8 -6.49 35.09 -13.16
C LEU A 8 -5.06 34.55 -13.25
N PRO A 9 -4.21 34.75 -12.24
CA PRO A 9 -2.88 34.18 -12.26
C PRO A 9 -3.03 32.66 -12.28
N HIS A 10 -2.51 32.03 -13.34
CA HIS A 10 -2.19 30.61 -13.30
C HIS A 10 -1.39 30.35 -12.02
N PRO A 11 -1.68 29.29 -11.24
CA PRO A 11 -0.83 28.94 -10.12
C PRO A 11 0.54 28.63 -10.71
N ARG A 12 1.46 29.59 -10.58
CA ARG A 12 2.88 29.36 -10.83
C ARG A 12 3.21 28.14 -10.01
N HIS A 13 3.68 27.08 -10.66
CA HIS A 13 4.35 25.98 -10.00
C HIS A 13 5.26 26.60 -8.93
N SER A 14 4.89 26.45 -7.67
CA SER A 14 5.64 26.99 -6.56
C SER A 14 6.98 26.29 -6.60
N ILE A 15 7.99 27.01 -7.11
CA ILE A 15 9.38 26.62 -7.05
C ILE A 15 9.74 26.75 -5.57
N LEU A 16 9.54 25.67 -4.82
CA LEU A 16 10.23 25.49 -3.54
C LEU A 16 11.72 25.77 -3.78
N PRO A 17 12.40 26.52 -2.91
CA PRO A 17 13.85 26.60 -3.00
C PRO A 17 14.39 25.17 -2.91
N THR A 18 15.23 24.81 -3.88
CA THR A 18 15.88 23.51 -3.95
C THR A 18 16.54 23.20 -2.61
N MET A 19 16.16 22.08 -1.99
CA MET A 19 16.68 21.70 -0.67
C MET A 19 18.16 21.34 -0.80
N ARG A 20 19.04 22.17 -0.22
CA ARG A 20 20.47 21.87 -0.14
C ARG A 20 20.74 20.92 1.01
N ARG A 21 21.71 20.04 0.84
CA ARG A 21 22.14 19.06 1.85
C ARG A 21 22.57 19.69 3.18
N THR A 22 23.27 20.82 3.08
CA THR A 22 23.75 21.65 4.20
C THR A 22 22.62 22.37 4.94
N SER A 23 21.50 22.62 4.27
CA SER A 23 20.29 23.21 4.86
C SER A 23 19.17 22.19 5.12
N CYS A 24 19.42 20.89 4.88
CA CYS A 24 18.52 19.81 5.23
C CYS A 24 18.21 19.89 6.71
N ALA A 25 16.95 20.16 7.06
CA ALA A 25 16.51 20.14 8.45
C ALA A 25 16.81 18.79 9.12
N CYS A 26 16.90 17.72 8.34
CA CYS A 26 17.26 16.38 8.77
C CYS A 26 18.74 16.21 9.22
N THR A 27 19.67 17.03 8.70
CA THR A 27 21.11 16.98 9.03
C THR A 27 21.47 18.02 10.09
N LYS A 28 20.57 18.96 10.39
CA LYS A 28 20.77 19.97 11.42
C LYS A 28 20.67 19.34 12.81
N THR A 29 21.80 19.26 13.49
CA THR A 29 21.96 18.83 14.90
C THR A 29 21.12 19.61 15.93
N GLU A 30 20.53 20.74 15.51
CA GLU A 30 19.69 21.62 16.33
C GLU A 30 18.24 21.14 16.45
N ILE A 31 17.76 20.28 15.54
CA ILE A 31 16.42 19.65 15.68
C ILE A 31 16.54 18.49 16.68
N ARG A 32 16.72 18.84 17.95
CA ARG A 32 16.67 17.88 19.06
C ARG A 32 15.24 17.76 19.54
N CYS A 33 14.43 16.98 18.82
CA CYS A 33 13.20 16.47 19.38
C CYS A 33 13.56 15.66 20.64
N LYS A 34 13.02 16.03 21.80
CA LYS A 34 13.42 15.46 23.11
C LYS A 34 12.64 14.19 23.44
N SER A 35 11.54 13.95 22.73
CA SER A 35 10.66 12.80 22.91
C SER A 35 10.21 12.23 21.56
N ALA A 36 9.70 10.99 21.57
CA ALA A 36 9.04 10.40 20.41
C ALA A 36 7.81 11.21 19.96
N HIS A 37 7.11 11.83 20.91
CA HIS A 37 5.97 12.70 20.63
C HIS A 37 6.39 13.95 19.83
N ASP A 38 7.49 14.59 20.21
CA ASP A 38 8.02 15.77 19.50
C ASP A 38 8.39 15.42 18.05
N HIS A 39 8.97 14.23 17.84
CA HIS A 39 9.29 13.73 16.51
C HIS A 39 8.02 13.56 15.67
N LEU A 40 7.00 12.88 16.21
CA LEU A 40 5.74 12.69 15.50
C LEU A 40 5.07 14.01 15.14
N THR A 41 4.98 14.96 16.09
CA THR A 41 4.38 16.27 15.85
C THR A 41 5.12 17.02 14.73
N LEU A 42 6.46 17.01 14.74
CA LEU A 42 7.25 17.61 13.68
C LEU A 42 7.00 16.94 12.31
N LEU A 43 6.98 15.61 12.27
CA LEU A 43 6.78 14.86 11.05
C LEU A 43 5.36 15.04 10.48
N PHE A 44 4.34 15.07 11.33
CA PHE A 44 2.98 15.42 10.92
C PHE A 44 2.91 16.85 10.37
N ALA A 45 3.56 17.82 11.01
CA ALA A 45 3.61 19.19 10.49
C ALA A 45 4.21 19.24 9.07
N ARG A 46 5.25 18.45 8.79
CA ARG A 46 5.82 18.32 7.43
C ARG A 46 4.84 17.71 6.44
N ILE A 47 4.05 16.73 6.85
CA ILE A 47 3.00 16.10 6.02
C ILE A 47 1.89 17.10 5.71
N HIS A 48 1.43 17.86 6.71
CA HIS A 48 0.46 18.94 6.52
C HIS A 48 0.97 20.00 5.54
N LEU A 49 2.24 20.41 5.66
CA LEU A 49 2.86 21.34 4.72
C LEU A 49 2.94 20.77 3.31
N ALA A 50 3.43 19.54 3.15
CA ALA A 50 3.54 18.91 1.83
C ALA A 50 2.16 18.75 1.17
N TRP A 51 1.16 18.35 1.94
CA TRP A 51 -0.22 18.21 1.47
C TRP A 51 -0.86 19.55 1.11
N GLY A 52 -0.75 20.54 2.00
CA GLY A 52 -1.33 21.87 1.83
C GLY A 52 -0.79 22.58 0.58
N HIS A 53 0.50 22.42 0.28
CA HIS A 53 1.09 22.96 -0.94
C HIS A 53 0.59 22.28 -2.23
N ARG A 54 0.14 21.03 -2.17
CA ARG A 54 -0.32 20.29 -3.35
C ARG A 54 -1.83 20.36 -3.56
N ARG A 55 -2.61 20.05 -2.52
CA ARG A 55 -4.08 19.91 -2.60
C ARG A 55 -4.84 21.03 -1.90
N GLY A 56 -4.16 21.82 -1.07
CA GLY A 56 -4.82 22.74 -0.14
C GLY A 56 -5.51 22.00 1.02
N GLY A 57 -5.77 22.72 2.10
CA GLY A 57 -6.41 22.17 3.30
C GLY A 57 -5.56 21.14 4.05
N ASN A 58 -6.23 20.35 4.89
CA ASN A 58 -5.59 19.32 5.72
C ASN A 58 -5.62 17.94 5.04
N PRO A 59 -4.62 17.08 5.28
CA PRO A 59 -4.67 15.69 4.87
C PRO A 59 -5.87 14.97 5.49
N PRO A 60 -6.55 14.09 4.73
CA PRO A 60 -7.58 13.20 5.27
C PRO A 60 -7.05 12.32 6.40
N ALA A 61 -7.93 11.95 7.34
CA ALA A 61 -7.54 11.13 8.49
C ALA A 61 -6.98 9.77 8.09
N GLU A 62 -7.47 9.14 7.01
CA GLU A 62 -6.92 7.88 6.49
C GLU A 62 -5.45 8.01 6.07
N VAL A 63 -5.07 9.16 5.52
CA VAL A 63 -3.68 9.44 5.12
C VAL A 63 -2.81 9.57 6.36
N LEU A 64 -3.25 10.36 7.34
CA LEU A 64 -2.50 10.57 8.59
C LEU A 64 -2.27 9.26 9.35
N ARG A 65 -3.27 8.38 9.42
CA ARG A 65 -3.12 7.06 10.08
C ARG A 65 -2.05 6.18 9.40
N ASN A 66 -2.00 6.15 8.06
CA ASN A 66 -1.00 5.38 7.34
C ASN A 66 0.41 5.99 7.49
N VAL A 67 0.49 7.32 7.46
CA VAL A 67 1.74 8.07 7.70
C VAL A 67 2.29 7.79 9.10
N GLU A 68 1.45 7.83 10.14
CA GLU A 68 1.85 7.53 11.51
C GLU A 68 2.45 6.12 11.64
N ARG A 69 1.80 5.14 11.03
CA ARG A 69 2.26 3.75 11.00
C ARG A 69 3.65 3.63 10.41
N ILE A 70 3.89 4.32 9.29
CA ILE A 70 5.22 4.35 8.64
C ILE A 70 6.25 4.98 9.55
N PHE A 71 5.93 6.09 10.22
CA PHE A 71 6.86 6.73 11.14
C PHE A 71 7.27 5.81 12.27
N TRP A 72 6.31 5.08 12.86
CA TRP A 72 6.62 4.11 13.91
C TRP A 72 7.49 2.96 13.41
N ARG A 73 7.21 2.42 12.22
CA ARG A 73 8.04 1.36 11.64
C ARG A 73 9.45 1.84 11.31
N LEU A 74 9.59 2.93 10.56
CA LEU A 74 10.89 3.48 10.19
C LEU A 74 11.71 3.89 11.42
N ARG A 75 11.05 4.36 12.50
CA ARG A 75 11.71 4.62 13.79
C ARG A 75 12.29 3.35 14.42
N ARG A 76 11.57 2.23 14.37
CA ARG A 76 12.10 0.93 14.83
C ARG A 76 13.29 0.45 14.00
N GLU A 77 13.36 0.88 12.74
CA GLU A 77 14.48 0.63 11.83
C GLU A 77 15.62 1.66 11.99
N GLY A 78 15.51 2.60 12.93
CA GLY A 78 16.55 3.59 13.25
C GLY A 78 16.44 4.91 12.48
N HIS A 79 15.33 5.16 11.79
CA HIS A 79 15.09 6.40 11.07
C HIS A 79 14.09 7.31 11.81
N GLU A 80 14.53 8.51 12.22
CA GLU A 80 13.70 9.39 13.07
C GLU A 80 13.27 10.70 12.39
N LEU A 81 13.97 11.13 11.33
CA LEU A 81 13.69 12.37 10.62
C LEU A 81 13.67 12.14 9.11
N PHE A 82 12.63 12.65 8.46
CA PHE A 82 12.41 12.48 7.02
C PHE A 82 12.15 13.80 6.33
N HIS A 83 12.68 13.93 5.12
CA HIS A 83 12.13 14.85 4.14
C HIS A 83 10.83 14.29 3.59
N VAL A 84 9.85 15.17 3.40
CA VAL A 84 8.54 14.80 2.89
C VAL A 84 8.32 15.55 1.59
N VAL A 85 8.10 14.81 0.51
CA VAL A 85 7.73 15.38 -0.78
C VAL A 85 6.40 14.78 -1.19
N ALA A 86 5.49 15.62 -1.69
CA ALA A 86 4.24 15.17 -2.29
C ALA A 86 4.24 15.46 -3.79
N MET A 87 3.77 14.50 -4.58
CA MET A 87 3.62 14.56 -6.03
C MET A 87 2.18 14.21 -6.39
N GLU A 88 1.62 14.86 -7.41
CA GLU A 88 0.25 14.66 -7.86
C GLU A 88 0.25 14.29 -9.33
N HIS A 89 -0.38 13.16 -9.65
CA HIS A 89 -0.50 12.63 -11.00
C HIS A 89 -1.99 12.40 -11.32
N PRO A 90 -2.59 13.23 -12.19
CA PRO A 90 -3.93 12.96 -12.70
C PRO A 90 -3.93 11.64 -13.48
N LEU A 91 -4.88 10.75 -13.18
CA LEU A 91 -5.01 9.50 -13.92
C LEU A 91 -5.84 9.73 -15.19
N GLU A 92 -5.16 9.83 -16.32
CA GLU A 92 -5.78 10.10 -17.63
C GLU A 92 -6.96 9.18 -17.92
N GLY A 93 -8.05 9.75 -18.44
CA GLY A 93 -9.28 9.00 -18.76
C GLY A 93 -10.07 8.54 -17.53
N THR A 94 -9.69 8.94 -16.32
CA THR A 94 -10.41 8.59 -15.08
C THR A 94 -10.84 9.82 -14.28
N LYS A 95 -11.75 9.62 -13.32
CA LYS A 95 -12.14 10.63 -12.33
C LYS A 95 -11.29 10.58 -11.06
N ARG A 96 -10.04 10.15 -11.20
CA ARG A 96 -9.13 9.88 -10.08
C ARG A 96 -7.84 10.68 -10.24
N THR A 97 -7.24 10.98 -9.10
CA THR A 97 -5.91 11.54 -8.98
C THR A 97 -5.11 10.65 -8.04
N GLU A 98 -3.87 10.37 -8.44
CA GLU A 98 -2.86 9.75 -7.59
C GLU A 98 -2.03 10.83 -6.91
N ILE A 99 -1.81 10.67 -5.60
CA ILE A 99 -0.93 11.54 -4.83
C ILE A 99 0.09 10.64 -4.16
N SER A 100 1.36 10.79 -4.53
CA SER A 100 2.47 10.09 -3.91
C SER A 100 3.11 10.99 -2.86
N VAL A 101 3.20 10.51 -1.62
CA VAL A 101 3.94 11.18 -0.54
C VAL A 101 5.16 10.35 -0.21
N LEU A 102 6.34 10.88 -0.53
CA LEU A 102 7.63 10.22 -0.34
C LEU A 102 8.29 10.68 0.95
N LEU A 103 8.80 9.71 1.71
CA LEU A 103 9.66 9.93 2.87
C LEU A 103 11.11 9.69 2.44
N LEU A 104 11.92 10.73 2.48
CA LEU A 104 13.29 10.74 1.96
C LEU A 104 14.31 10.97 3.10
N VAL A 105 15.50 10.41 2.95
CA VAL A 105 16.66 10.67 3.80
C VAL A 105 17.89 10.97 2.92
N PRO A 106 18.86 11.75 3.41
CA PRO A 106 20.09 11.99 2.67
C PRO A 106 20.82 10.69 2.31
N CYS A 107 21.35 10.62 1.09
CA CYS A 107 22.14 9.50 0.59
C CYS A 107 23.24 10.03 -0.34
N HIS A 108 24.50 9.69 -0.09
CA HIS A 108 25.63 10.18 -0.91
C HIS A 108 25.71 9.48 -2.27
N ASP A 109 25.19 8.27 -2.33
CA ASP A 109 25.29 7.41 -3.50
C ASP A 109 24.18 7.67 -4.53
N GLU A 110 23.19 8.51 -4.17
CA GLU A 110 22.07 8.85 -5.04
C GLU A 110 22.33 10.15 -5.80
N PRO A 111 22.02 10.24 -7.11
CA PRO A 111 22.18 11.45 -7.92
C PRO A 111 21.39 12.67 -7.42
N THR A 112 20.36 12.47 -6.60
CA THR A 112 19.58 13.55 -5.98
C THR A 112 20.03 13.87 -4.56
N GLY A 113 21.06 13.19 -4.06
CA GLY A 113 21.56 13.34 -2.69
C GLY A 113 20.62 12.78 -1.63
N HIS A 114 19.52 12.13 -2.03
CA HIS A 114 18.52 11.53 -1.16
C HIS A 114 18.05 10.20 -1.70
N ARG A 115 17.76 9.27 -0.79
CA ARG A 115 17.03 8.04 -1.10
C ARG A 115 15.65 8.09 -0.46
N TRP A 116 14.67 7.48 -1.12
CA TRP A 116 13.37 7.27 -0.50
C TRP A 116 13.43 6.05 0.43
N LEU A 117 12.66 6.08 1.51
CA LEU A 117 12.50 4.97 2.46
C LEU A 117 11.11 4.36 2.39
N ALA A 118 10.10 5.21 2.20
CA ALA A 118 8.72 4.80 2.09
C ALA A 118 7.93 5.75 1.18
N GLU A 119 6.85 5.22 0.65
CA GLU A 119 5.88 5.96 -0.14
C GLU A 119 4.48 5.70 0.40
N VAL A 120 3.68 6.77 0.51
CA VAL A 120 2.24 6.71 0.68
C VAL A 120 1.58 7.09 -0.63
N LEU A 121 0.92 6.14 -1.27
CA LEU A 121 0.15 6.37 -2.49
C LEU A 121 -1.32 6.53 -2.13
N VAL A 122 -1.88 7.70 -2.41
CA VAL A 122 -3.26 8.05 -2.16
C VAL A 122 -4.01 8.14 -3.48
N HIS A 123 -5.05 7.33 -3.64
CA HIS A 123 -6.02 7.51 -4.72
C HIS A 123 -7.18 8.34 -4.20
N GLN A 124 -7.43 9.48 -4.85
CA GLN A 124 -8.52 10.37 -4.51
C GLN A 124 -9.43 10.56 -5.72
N TYR A 125 -10.74 10.66 -5.50
CA TYR A 125 -11.64 11.08 -6.56
C TYR A 125 -11.42 12.56 -6.87
N SER A 126 -11.18 12.88 -8.14
CA SER A 126 -10.91 14.24 -8.61
C SER A 126 -12.16 14.94 -9.16
N GLN A 127 -13.20 14.17 -9.51
CA GLN A 127 -14.44 14.68 -10.10
C GLN A 127 -15.69 13.93 -9.61
N GLY A 128 -16.83 14.62 -9.69
CA GLY A 128 -18.16 14.06 -9.38
C GLY A 128 -18.55 14.17 -7.90
N PRO A 129 -19.63 13.51 -7.47
CA PRO A 129 -20.20 13.65 -6.12
C PRO A 129 -19.25 13.22 -4.99
N LYS A 130 -18.23 12.42 -5.31
CA LYS A 130 -17.20 11.96 -4.38
C LYS A 130 -15.91 12.77 -4.47
N SER A 131 -15.88 13.88 -5.22
CA SER A 131 -14.67 14.68 -5.38
C SER A 131 -14.07 15.06 -4.03
N GLY A 132 -12.77 14.88 -3.88
CA GLY A 132 -12.06 15.08 -2.61
C GLY A 132 -12.13 13.91 -1.64
N MET A 133 -12.95 12.88 -1.88
CA MET A 133 -12.95 11.68 -1.04
C MET A 133 -11.79 10.76 -1.40
N VAL A 134 -11.14 10.22 -0.38
CA VAL A 134 -10.11 9.18 -0.51
C VAL A 134 -10.77 7.87 -0.92
N GLU A 135 -10.27 7.26 -1.99
CA GLU A 135 -10.67 5.93 -2.43
C GLU A 135 -9.81 4.86 -1.77
N SER A 136 -8.50 5.07 -1.70
CA SER A 136 -7.57 4.16 -1.03
C SER A 136 -6.27 4.86 -0.65
N VAL A 137 -5.61 4.33 0.38
CA VAL A 137 -4.26 4.70 0.78
C VAL A 137 -3.46 3.40 0.83
N ALA A 138 -2.37 3.35 0.09
CA ALA A 138 -1.44 2.24 0.06
C ALA A 138 -0.04 2.74 0.46
N VAL A 139 0.73 1.86 1.07
CA VAL A 139 2.08 2.16 1.57
C VAL A 139 3.05 1.14 1.00
N ARG A 140 4.25 1.57 0.65
CA ARG A 140 5.36 0.64 0.35
C ARG A 140 6.67 1.16 0.91
N TYR A 141 7.63 0.27 1.07
CA TYR A 141 8.97 0.60 1.58
C TYR A 141 10.03 0.34 0.51
N ALA A 142 11.14 1.07 0.56
CA ALA A 142 12.22 0.92 -0.40
C ALA A 142 12.87 -0.47 -0.35
N ALA A 143 12.96 -1.05 0.85
CA ALA A 143 13.50 -2.40 1.06
C ALA A 143 12.66 -3.49 0.35
N ASP A 144 11.37 -3.24 0.13
CA ASP A 144 10.44 -4.19 -0.48
C ASP A 144 9.36 -3.47 -1.29
N TRP A 145 9.79 -2.78 -2.33
CA TRP A 145 8.93 -1.89 -3.12
C TRP A 145 7.79 -2.60 -3.86
N GLN A 146 7.86 -3.94 -3.97
CA GLN A 146 6.83 -4.78 -4.57
C GLN A 146 5.70 -5.12 -3.59
N ASP A 147 5.90 -4.88 -2.30
CA ASP A 147 4.90 -5.10 -1.27
C ASP A 147 4.18 -3.80 -0.94
N TRP A 148 2.90 -3.75 -1.29
CA TRP A 148 2.02 -2.65 -0.96
C TRP A 148 1.13 -3.02 0.22
N GLU A 149 1.31 -2.33 1.33
CA GLU A 149 0.44 -2.44 2.49
C GLU A 149 -0.77 -1.53 2.36
N VAL A 150 -1.96 -2.09 2.56
CA VAL A 150 -3.23 -1.37 2.61
C VAL A 150 -3.95 -1.69 3.92
N MET A 151 -4.77 -0.77 4.38
CA MET A 151 -5.69 -1.03 5.50
C MET A 151 -6.90 -1.79 4.96
N MET A 152 -7.21 -2.96 5.54
CA MET A 152 -8.37 -3.78 5.18
C MET A 152 -9.27 -4.00 6.39
N ASP A 153 -9.89 -2.93 6.87
CA ASP A 153 -10.85 -2.88 7.96
C ASP A 153 -12.28 -3.28 7.53
N HIS A 154 -12.40 -4.17 6.56
CA HIS A 154 -13.69 -4.54 6.00
C HIS A 154 -14.44 -5.58 6.81
N GLU A 155 -15.77 -5.46 6.81
CA GLU A 155 -16.67 -6.49 7.31
C GLU A 155 -16.84 -7.58 6.25
N TYR A 156 -16.54 -8.83 6.64
CA TYR A 156 -16.71 -10.02 5.80
C TYR A 156 -17.87 -10.86 6.30
N LEU A 157 -18.91 -10.95 5.47
CA LEU A 157 -20.08 -11.76 5.70
C LEU A 157 -19.84 -13.20 5.21
N GLU A 158 -20.41 -14.15 5.93
CA GLU A 158 -20.40 -15.57 5.56
C GLU A 158 -21.71 -15.95 4.88
N GLU A 159 -21.65 -16.93 3.99
CA GLU A 159 -22.85 -17.48 3.37
C GLU A 159 -23.50 -18.47 4.34
N VAL A 160 -24.78 -18.26 4.66
CA VAL A 160 -25.50 -19.09 5.63
C VAL A 160 -25.52 -20.55 5.16
N GLY A 161 -25.08 -21.46 6.03
CA GLY A 161 -25.08 -22.91 5.77
C GLY A 161 -23.94 -23.40 4.86
N LYS A 162 -23.02 -22.53 4.44
CA LYS A 162 -21.79 -22.94 3.73
C LYS A 162 -20.63 -23.02 4.71
N GLN A 163 -19.94 -24.15 4.71
CA GLN A 163 -18.76 -24.38 5.53
C GLN A 163 -17.49 -24.11 4.73
N TRP A 164 -16.40 -23.86 5.47
CA TRP A 164 -15.05 -23.85 4.92
C TRP A 164 -14.70 -25.23 4.36
N VAL A 165 -14.10 -25.25 3.17
CA VAL A 165 -13.54 -26.45 2.59
C VAL A 165 -12.10 -26.58 3.08
N ARG A 166 -11.84 -27.54 3.96
CA ARG A 166 -10.50 -27.87 4.45
C ARG A 166 -9.81 -28.84 3.49
N VAL A 167 -8.58 -28.50 3.11
CA VAL A 167 -7.74 -29.34 2.26
C VAL A 167 -6.40 -29.56 2.94
N HIS A 168 -6.15 -30.82 3.30
CA HIS A 168 -4.86 -31.28 3.81
C HIS A 168 -3.86 -31.41 2.66
N LEU A 169 -2.66 -30.89 2.87
CA LEU A 169 -1.53 -31.09 1.96
C LEU A 169 -0.84 -32.37 2.47
N GLU A 170 -1.03 -33.51 1.77
CA GLU A 170 -0.67 -34.86 2.23
C GLU A 170 0.69 -35.04 2.93
N ASP A 171 0.72 -36.03 3.84
CA ASP A 171 1.75 -36.32 4.84
C ASP A 171 3.03 -36.97 4.30
N GLY A 172 4.19 -36.49 4.78
CA GLY A 172 5.45 -37.24 4.74
C GLY A 172 6.70 -36.40 4.48
N VAL A 173 6.55 -35.22 3.86
CA VAL A 173 7.58 -34.18 3.73
C VAL A 173 6.87 -32.84 3.69
N TRP A 174 7.48 -31.80 4.26
CA TRP A 174 6.94 -30.44 4.31
C TRP A 174 6.49 -30.01 2.92
N PRO A 175 5.23 -29.58 2.73
CA PRO A 175 4.70 -29.31 1.40
C PRO A 175 5.50 -28.18 0.75
N THR A 176 5.91 -28.42 -0.49
CA THR A 176 6.57 -27.42 -1.31
C THR A 176 5.61 -26.27 -1.59
N GLY A 177 6.16 -25.06 -1.81
CA GLY A 177 5.33 -23.90 -2.20
C GLY A 177 4.49 -24.17 -3.46
N GLU A 178 4.99 -25.01 -4.38
CA GLU A 178 4.25 -25.44 -5.56
C GLU A 178 3.03 -26.30 -5.24
N GLN A 179 3.14 -27.22 -4.26
CA GLN A 179 2.00 -28.02 -3.80
C GLN A 179 0.92 -27.14 -3.19
N VAL A 180 1.29 -26.17 -2.35
CA VAL A 180 0.35 -25.20 -1.76
C VAL A 180 -0.35 -24.41 -2.88
N VAL A 181 0.43 -23.83 -3.79
CA VAL A 181 -0.11 -23.04 -4.91
C VAL A 181 -1.09 -23.85 -5.76
N ARG A 182 -0.74 -25.09 -6.12
CA ARG A 182 -1.59 -25.98 -6.91
C ARG A 182 -2.88 -26.33 -6.18
N GLY A 183 -2.78 -26.67 -4.89
CA GLY A 183 -3.92 -27.01 -4.05
C GLY A 183 -4.90 -25.84 -3.92
N VAL A 184 -4.39 -24.66 -3.54
CA VAL A 184 -5.22 -23.46 -3.39
C VAL A 184 -5.84 -23.07 -4.73
N TRP A 185 -5.07 -23.06 -5.81
CA TRP A 185 -5.59 -22.74 -7.15
C TRP A 185 -6.75 -23.65 -7.53
N GLY A 186 -6.59 -24.98 -7.38
CA GLY A 186 -7.62 -25.95 -7.71
C GLY A 186 -8.94 -25.67 -6.98
N GLN A 187 -8.88 -25.41 -5.68
CA GLN A 187 -10.10 -25.13 -4.92
C GLN A 187 -10.71 -23.75 -5.22
N VAL A 188 -9.88 -22.73 -5.43
CA VAL A 188 -10.35 -21.40 -5.82
C VAL A 188 -11.07 -21.47 -7.16
N THR A 189 -10.53 -22.19 -8.15
CA THR A 189 -11.19 -22.39 -9.45
C THR A 189 -12.53 -23.12 -9.31
N LEU A 190 -12.62 -24.16 -8.47
CA LEU A 190 -13.89 -24.85 -8.20
C LEU A 190 -14.95 -23.91 -7.61
N LEU A 191 -14.57 -23.00 -6.71
CA LEU A 191 -15.49 -22.03 -6.12
C LEU A 191 -15.90 -20.89 -7.08
N LEU A 192 -15.08 -20.59 -8.07
CA LEU A 192 -15.35 -19.55 -9.07
C LEU A 192 -16.18 -20.06 -10.25
N GLY A 193 -16.09 -21.35 -10.59
CA GLY A 193 -16.79 -21.96 -11.71
C GLY A 193 -16.18 -21.64 -13.09
N ASP A 194 -16.87 -22.08 -14.14
CA ASP A 194 -16.42 -21.92 -15.54
C ASP A 194 -16.45 -20.45 -15.99
N GLY A 195 -15.41 -20.02 -16.71
CA GLY A 195 -15.30 -18.66 -17.24
C GLY A 195 -14.34 -17.74 -16.49
N PHE A 196 -13.55 -18.28 -15.55
CA PHE A 196 -12.50 -17.53 -14.86
C PHE A 196 -11.21 -17.42 -15.69
N ASP A 197 -10.85 -16.19 -16.10
CA ASP A 197 -9.64 -15.85 -16.86
C ASP A 197 -8.67 -15.00 -16.01
N GLY A 198 -8.66 -15.28 -14.70
CA GLY A 198 -7.75 -14.65 -13.77
C GLY A 198 -6.30 -14.89 -14.17
N SER A 199 -5.42 -13.90 -13.96
CA SER A 199 -3.98 -14.08 -14.17
C SER A 199 -3.45 -15.14 -13.19
N LYS A 200 -3.45 -16.41 -13.61
CA LYS A 200 -2.88 -17.55 -12.86
C LYS A 200 -1.48 -17.19 -12.34
N ARG A 201 -0.70 -16.49 -13.17
CA ARG A 201 0.64 -15.99 -12.81
C ARG A 201 0.65 -15.04 -11.61
N GLU A 202 -0.32 -14.13 -11.51
CA GLU A 202 -0.41 -13.20 -10.37
C GLU A 202 -0.84 -13.95 -9.11
N PHE A 203 -1.78 -14.89 -9.24
CA PHE A 203 -2.18 -15.79 -8.16
C PHE A 203 -1.02 -16.62 -7.63
N GLU A 204 -0.32 -17.32 -8.53
CA GLU A 204 0.84 -18.15 -8.18
C GLU A 204 1.91 -17.31 -7.48
N LYS A 205 2.17 -16.09 -7.96
CA LYS A 205 3.12 -15.16 -7.32
C LYS A 205 2.68 -14.82 -5.90
N THR A 206 1.40 -14.47 -5.70
CA THR A 206 0.89 -14.08 -4.38
C THR A 206 0.95 -15.23 -3.38
N VAL A 207 0.43 -16.40 -3.75
CA VAL A 207 0.46 -17.57 -2.85
C VAL A 207 1.89 -18.02 -2.58
N SER A 208 2.75 -18.07 -3.61
CA SER A 208 4.16 -18.44 -3.43
C SER A 208 4.89 -17.48 -2.50
N ARG A 209 4.61 -16.18 -2.60
CA ARG A 209 5.21 -15.17 -1.73
C ARG A 209 4.69 -15.31 -0.30
N ALA A 210 3.39 -15.53 -0.13
CA ALA A 210 2.80 -15.77 1.18
C ALA A 210 3.43 -16.96 1.90
N VAL A 211 3.56 -18.09 1.20
CA VAL A 211 4.21 -19.29 1.73
C VAL A 211 5.68 -19.04 2.09
N LYS A 212 6.43 -18.29 1.28
CA LYS A 212 7.82 -17.94 1.60
C LYS A 212 7.94 -17.09 2.87
N GLU A 213 7.04 -16.12 3.05
CA GLU A 213 7.03 -15.24 4.22
C GLU A 213 6.62 -15.99 5.49
N ILE A 214 5.66 -16.91 5.41
CA ILE A 214 5.31 -17.84 6.50
C ILE A 214 6.52 -18.71 6.87
N ASN A 215 7.14 -19.35 5.88
CA ASN A 215 8.31 -20.21 6.11
C ASN A 215 9.49 -19.46 6.72
N ALA A 216 9.68 -18.18 6.37
CA ALA A 216 10.71 -17.33 6.96
C ALA A 216 10.48 -17.04 8.45
N ARG A 217 9.24 -17.17 8.94
CA ARG A 217 8.88 -17.10 10.37
C ARG A 217 9.01 -18.44 11.09
N SER A 218 9.58 -19.46 10.43
CA SER A 218 9.67 -20.84 10.93
C SER A 218 8.31 -21.54 11.10
N GLU A 219 7.29 -21.04 10.42
CA GLU A 219 5.97 -21.66 10.33
C GLU A 219 5.84 -22.47 9.03
N ILE A 220 4.98 -23.47 9.00
CA ILE A 220 4.80 -24.36 7.85
C ILE A 220 3.34 -24.40 7.51
N VAL A 221 2.98 -24.18 6.24
CA VAL A 221 1.60 -24.41 5.81
C VAL A 221 1.35 -25.91 5.71
N SER A 222 0.53 -26.49 6.58
CA SER A 222 0.19 -27.93 6.61
C SER A 222 -1.14 -28.23 5.92
N TYR A 223 -2.08 -27.31 6.03
CA TYR A 223 -3.36 -27.37 5.33
C TYR A 223 -3.85 -25.95 5.03
N PHE A 224 -4.88 -25.87 4.21
CA PHE A 224 -5.58 -24.61 4.00
C PHE A 224 -7.08 -24.83 4.02
N GLU A 225 -7.80 -23.78 4.39
CA GLU A 225 -9.24 -23.74 4.33
C GLU A 225 -9.65 -22.67 3.33
N VAL A 226 -10.70 -22.93 2.57
CA VAL A 226 -11.21 -21.97 1.59
C VAL A 226 -12.71 -21.84 1.68
N ALA A 227 -13.18 -20.60 1.61
CA ALA A 227 -14.60 -20.27 1.65
C ALA A 227 -14.93 -19.12 0.71
N LYS A 228 -16.13 -19.19 0.12
CA LYS A 228 -16.76 -18.03 -0.51
C LYS A 228 -17.34 -17.14 0.58
N ARG A 229 -16.91 -15.89 0.60
CA ARG A 229 -17.36 -14.86 1.55
C ARG A 229 -17.84 -13.64 0.80
N TYR A 230 -18.40 -12.68 1.52
CA TYR A 230 -18.82 -11.43 0.92
C TYR A 230 -18.31 -10.24 1.71
N ARG A 231 -17.58 -9.35 1.04
CA ARG A 231 -17.11 -8.11 1.64
C ARG A 231 -18.20 -7.04 1.54
N ARG A 232 -18.52 -6.39 2.66
CA ARG A 232 -19.37 -5.20 2.66
C ARG A 232 -18.52 -3.96 2.33
N SER A 233 -18.99 -3.19 1.34
CA SER A 233 -18.39 -1.91 0.93
C SER A 233 -19.49 -0.87 0.79
N GLY A 234 -19.82 -0.21 1.91
CA GLY A 234 -21.02 0.62 2.01
C GLY A 234 -22.27 -0.24 1.82
N ALA A 235 -23.18 0.17 0.94
CA ALA A 235 -24.39 -0.60 0.61
C ALA A 235 -24.15 -1.79 -0.33
N LYS A 236 -22.93 -1.93 -0.89
CA LYS A 236 -22.62 -3.01 -1.83
C LYS A 236 -22.03 -4.21 -1.11
N VAL A 237 -22.43 -5.38 -1.56
CA VAL A 237 -21.88 -6.67 -1.13
C VAL A 237 -21.09 -7.23 -2.30
N ILE A 238 -19.80 -7.44 -2.09
CA ILE A 238 -18.85 -7.90 -3.13
C ILE A 238 -18.52 -9.36 -2.83
N PRO A 239 -18.76 -10.30 -3.75
CA PRO A 239 -18.33 -11.68 -3.56
C PRO A 239 -16.81 -11.74 -3.51
N THR A 240 -16.29 -12.58 -2.61
CA THR A 240 -14.86 -12.77 -2.35
C THR A 240 -14.58 -14.24 -2.08
N ILE A 241 -13.36 -14.69 -2.34
CA ILE A 241 -12.86 -15.97 -1.86
C ILE A 241 -11.80 -15.70 -0.82
N THR A 242 -11.94 -16.35 0.33
CA THR A 242 -10.97 -16.28 1.40
C THR A 242 -10.29 -17.63 1.52
N VAL A 243 -8.96 -17.62 1.47
CA VAL A 243 -8.12 -18.79 1.72
C VAL A 243 -7.39 -18.53 3.04
N LEU A 244 -7.59 -19.39 4.02
CA LEU A 244 -6.87 -19.38 5.28
C LEU A 244 -5.77 -20.45 5.19
N LEU A 245 -4.51 -20.01 5.14
CA LEU A 245 -3.34 -20.86 5.26
C LEU A 245 -3.11 -21.15 6.75
N GLN A 246 -2.96 -22.42 7.12
CA GLN A 246 -2.83 -22.85 8.51
C GLN A 246 -1.57 -23.67 8.72
N SER A 247 -1.04 -23.56 9.94
CA SER A 247 0.10 -24.35 10.39
C SER A 247 -0.30 -25.66 11.07
N THR A 248 0.68 -26.51 11.38
CA THR A 248 0.47 -27.80 12.06
C THR A 248 -0.16 -27.66 13.45
N ASP A 249 -0.04 -26.47 14.06
CA ASP A 249 -0.57 -26.19 15.40
C ASP A 249 -1.97 -25.54 15.35
N ASP A 250 -2.65 -25.64 14.20
CA ASP A 250 -3.96 -25.03 13.91
C ASP A 250 -3.99 -23.49 14.08
N ASN A 251 -2.82 -22.85 14.14
CA ASN A 251 -2.71 -21.40 14.11
C ASN A 251 -2.85 -20.93 12.65
N GLY A 252 -3.82 -20.05 12.41
CA GLY A 252 -3.98 -19.37 11.14
C GLY A 252 -2.80 -18.43 10.91
N VAL A 253 -1.99 -18.71 9.89
CA VAL A 253 -0.73 -18.00 9.64
C VAL A 253 -0.88 -16.90 8.58
N ALA A 254 -1.76 -17.12 7.61
CA ALA A 254 -2.14 -16.08 6.66
C ALA A 254 -3.55 -16.25 6.09
N VAL A 255 -4.18 -15.12 5.77
CA VAL A 255 -5.46 -15.06 5.07
C VAL A 255 -5.26 -14.37 3.73
N ILE A 256 -5.51 -15.09 2.65
CA ILE A 256 -5.51 -14.56 1.28
C ILE A 256 -6.95 -14.22 0.90
N VAL A 257 -7.20 -12.96 0.61
CA VAL A 257 -8.48 -12.46 0.11
C VAL A 257 -8.38 -12.22 -1.38
N ILE A 258 -9.30 -12.86 -2.12
CA ILE A 258 -9.40 -12.80 -3.57
C ILE A 258 -10.74 -12.16 -3.90
N ASP A 259 -10.70 -11.00 -4.54
CA ASP A 259 -11.89 -10.31 -5.07
C ASP A 259 -12.10 -10.71 -6.55
N PRO A 260 -13.01 -11.64 -6.87
CA PRO A 260 -13.41 -11.89 -8.25
C PRO A 260 -14.15 -10.67 -8.83
N MET A 261 -13.78 -10.24 -10.04
CA MET A 261 -14.57 -9.26 -10.78
C MET A 261 -15.77 -9.91 -11.48
N GLY A 262 -16.79 -9.08 -11.76
CA GLY A 262 -17.90 -9.40 -12.67
C GLY A 262 -17.44 -9.68 -14.12
N PRO A 263 -18.33 -9.57 -15.13
CA PRO A 263 -18.45 -10.42 -16.33
C PRO A 263 -17.24 -10.56 -17.30
N ARG A 264 -16.06 -10.00 -16.97
CA ARG A 264 -14.77 -10.22 -17.67
C ARG A 264 -13.73 -10.97 -16.83
N SER A 265 -14.10 -11.47 -15.65
CA SER A 265 -13.36 -12.49 -14.89
C SER A 265 -11.88 -12.25 -14.60
N ARG A 266 -11.45 -10.99 -14.46
CA ARG A 266 -10.08 -10.67 -14.00
C ARG A 266 -10.04 -10.65 -12.47
N ILE A 267 -9.03 -11.29 -11.89
CA ILE A 267 -8.72 -11.16 -10.45
C ILE A 267 -8.36 -9.70 -10.16
N LYS A 268 -9.01 -9.09 -9.16
CA LYS A 268 -8.49 -7.84 -8.56
C LYS A 268 -7.24 -8.16 -7.74
N PRO A 269 -6.41 -7.16 -7.38
CA PRO A 269 -5.25 -7.38 -6.54
C PRO A 269 -5.63 -8.23 -5.33
N MET A 270 -5.02 -9.41 -5.25
CA MET A 270 -5.16 -10.27 -4.08
C MET A 270 -4.47 -9.60 -2.91
N ALA A 271 -5.07 -9.72 -1.74
CA ALA A 271 -4.50 -9.20 -0.52
C ALA A 271 -4.17 -10.36 0.41
N VAL A 272 -3.01 -10.32 1.04
CA VAL A 272 -2.58 -11.30 2.04
C VAL A 272 -2.51 -10.63 3.38
N ARG A 273 -3.08 -11.24 4.41
CA ARG A 273 -3.00 -10.76 5.79
C ARG A 273 -2.29 -11.81 6.62
N TYR A 274 -1.24 -11.42 7.32
CA TYR A 274 -0.58 -12.32 8.25
C TYR A 274 -1.17 -12.20 9.64
N ASP A 275 -0.97 -13.24 10.44
CA ASP A 275 -1.29 -13.16 11.86
C ASP A 275 -0.49 -12.05 12.55
N GLY A 276 -1.13 -11.41 13.54
CA GLY A 276 -0.54 -10.29 14.29
C GLY A 276 -0.44 -8.95 13.56
N GLU A 277 -0.79 -8.88 12.26
CA GLU A 277 -0.67 -7.65 11.46
C GLU A 277 -1.99 -6.92 11.23
N TRP A 278 -3.09 -7.39 11.82
CA TRP A 278 -4.38 -6.73 11.68
C TRP A 278 -4.32 -5.25 12.10
N PRO A 279 -4.88 -4.30 11.31
CA PRO A 279 -5.69 -4.49 10.10
C PRO A 279 -4.97 -4.32 8.74
N ILE A 280 -3.66 -4.59 8.71
CA ILE A 280 -2.81 -4.46 7.52
C ILE A 280 -2.99 -5.66 6.60
N ALA A 281 -2.98 -5.40 5.29
CA ALA A 281 -2.92 -6.43 4.27
C ALA A 281 -1.91 -6.05 3.16
N HIS A 282 -1.30 -7.05 2.58
CA HIS A 282 -0.21 -6.98 1.61
C HIS A 282 -0.73 -7.25 0.19
N GLN A 283 -0.37 -6.39 -0.75
CA GLN A 283 -0.72 -6.48 -2.16
C GLN A 283 0.56 -6.51 -3.00
N TYR A 284 0.94 -7.69 -3.47
CA TYR A 284 2.24 -7.90 -4.13
C TYR A 284 2.26 -7.48 -5.60
N ARG A 285 2.42 -6.18 -5.86
CA ARG A 285 2.34 -5.60 -7.21
C ARG A 285 3.72 -5.54 -7.87
N LYS A 286 3.77 -5.78 -9.18
CA LYS A 286 4.95 -5.51 -10.03
C LYS A 286 4.79 -4.28 -10.93
N GLN A 287 3.56 -3.79 -11.07
CA GLN A 287 3.22 -2.79 -12.08
C GLN A 287 3.62 -1.37 -11.70
N PHE A 288 3.82 -1.10 -10.41
CA PHE A 288 4.23 0.22 -9.93
C PHE A 288 5.72 0.15 -9.64
N PRO A 289 6.60 0.58 -10.56
CA PRO A 289 8.03 0.65 -10.29
C PRO A 289 8.30 1.60 -9.10
N PRO A 290 9.49 1.54 -8.48
CA PRO A 290 9.92 2.57 -7.54
C PRO A 290 9.75 3.97 -8.14
N PRO A 291 9.45 5.00 -7.33
CA PRO A 291 9.32 6.36 -7.82
C PRO A 291 10.65 6.80 -8.46
N GLU A 292 10.57 7.45 -9.63
CA GLU A 292 11.76 7.97 -10.29
C GLU A 292 12.22 9.24 -9.57
N LEU A 293 13.41 9.19 -8.95
CA LEU A 293 13.95 10.34 -8.21
C LEU A 293 14.25 11.55 -9.11
N LYS A 294 14.32 11.37 -10.44
CA LYS A 294 14.47 12.48 -11.40
C LYS A 294 13.31 13.48 -11.32
N GLU A 295 12.10 13.00 -11.04
CA GLU A 295 10.94 13.87 -10.80
C GLU A 295 11.09 14.71 -9.52
N LEU A 296 12.08 14.37 -8.68
CA LEU A 296 12.42 15.08 -7.45
C LEU A 296 13.55 16.10 -7.62
N GLU A 297 14.23 16.16 -8.77
CA GLU A 297 15.30 17.13 -9.06
C GLU A 297 14.88 18.60 -8.81
N PRO A 298 13.63 19.03 -9.13
CA PRO A 298 13.18 20.39 -8.79
C PRO A 298 13.04 20.64 -7.29
N PHE A 299 12.90 19.58 -6.49
CA PHE A 299 12.69 19.64 -5.04
C PHE A 299 13.97 19.36 -4.25
N VAL A 300 14.98 18.76 -4.89
CA VAL A 300 16.20 18.24 -4.27
C VAL A 300 17.38 18.40 -5.23
N MET A 301 18.37 19.23 -4.89
CA MET A 301 19.59 19.41 -5.70
C MET A 301 20.81 18.88 -4.96
N ASN A 302 21.72 18.25 -5.71
CA ASN A 302 23.12 18.10 -5.28
C ASN A 302 23.82 19.46 -5.32
N GLU A 303 24.69 19.70 -4.33
CA GLU A 303 25.67 20.79 -4.40
C GLU A 303 26.80 20.35 -5.35
N GLU A 304 27.16 21.23 -6.30
CA GLU A 304 28.58 21.43 -6.60
C GLU A 304 29.24 22.16 -5.44
#